data_AF-A0AAJ1SGT9-F1
#
_entry.id   AF-A0AAJ1SGT9-F1
#
_cell.length_a   1.000
_cell.length_b   1.000
_cell.length_c   1.000
_cell.angle_alpha   90.00
_cell.angle_beta   90.00
_cell.angle_gamma   90.00
#
_symmetry.space_group_name_H-M   'P 1'
#
loop_
_entity.id
_entity.type
_entity.pdbx_description
1 polymer ?
#
loop_
_entity_poly.entity_id
_entity_poly.type
_entity_poly.pdbx_seq_one_letter_code
_entity_poly.pdbx_strand_id
1 'polypeptide(L)'
;MGIEAVDKYLYLLAGNKIQKSLMDFIQELECTFHKKFTHSILLKLLIHTACLIERTLINGHELKIISEDDTRPSHETIFHAKKAFKNIETEFGITVSYDECFFIYDIIASK
;
A
#
# COMPACT_ATOMS: atom_id res chain seq x y z
N MET A 1 11.89 4.03 -13.72
CA MET A 1 12.78 3.26 -12.82
C MET A 1 12.04 2.52 -11.69
N GLY A 2 11.07 3.10 -10.96
CA GLY A 2 10.41 2.38 -9.86
C GLY A 2 9.51 1.20 -10.28
N ILE A 3 8.73 1.34 -11.36
CA ILE A 3 7.74 0.34 -11.79
C ILE A 3 8.39 -0.95 -12.34
N GLU A 4 9.49 -0.84 -13.07
CA GLU A 4 10.25 -2.02 -13.55
C GLU A 4 10.78 -2.88 -12.38
N ALA A 5 10.99 -2.29 -11.21
CA ALA A 5 11.36 -3.05 -10.02
C ALA A 5 10.19 -3.86 -9.48
N VAL A 6 8.95 -3.39 -9.65
CA VAL A 6 7.72 -4.06 -9.18
C VAL A 6 7.52 -5.39 -9.89
N ASP A 7 7.79 -5.48 -11.19
CA ASP A 7 7.68 -6.73 -11.97
C ASP A 7 8.51 -7.88 -11.38
N LYS A 8 9.61 -7.59 -10.68
CA LYS A 8 10.46 -8.61 -10.04
C LYS A 8 9.81 -9.27 -8.83
N TYR A 9 8.77 -8.65 -8.27
CA TYR A 9 8.10 -9.11 -7.04
C TYR A 9 6.71 -9.70 -7.31
N LEU A 10 6.19 -9.56 -8.53
CA LEU A 10 4.87 -10.05 -8.91
C LEU A 10 4.98 -11.39 -9.65
N TYR A 11 4.08 -12.31 -9.31
CA TYR A 11 3.99 -13.64 -9.91
C TYR A 11 2.99 -13.71 -11.08
N LEU A 12 1.89 -12.96 -11.01
CA LEU A 12 0.78 -12.97 -11.98
C LEU A 12 0.53 -11.60 -12.61
N LEU A 13 0.60 -10.52 -11.83
CA LEU A 13 0.32 -9.18 -12.32
C LEU A 13 1.53 -8.60 -13.04
N ALA A 14 1.28 -7.95 -14.18
CA ALA A 14 2.30 -7.14 -14.85
C ALA A 14 2.28 -5.73 -14.25
N GLY A 15 3.43 -5.23 -13.83
CA GLY A 15 3.61 -3.93 -13.17
C GLY A 15 3.09 -2.77 -14.01
N ASN A 16 3.20 -2.85 -15.34
CA ASN A 16 2.62 -1.85 -16.25
C ASN A 16 1.09 -1.77 -16.19
N LYS A 17 0.39 -2.86 -15.86
CA LYS A 17 -1.08 -2.89 -15.76
C LYS A 17 -1.59 -2.23 -14.47
N ILE A 18 -0.80 -2.28 -13.40
CA ILE A 18 -1.17 -1.71 -12.10
C ILE A 18 -0.50 -0.36 -11.83
N GLN A 19 0.42 0.07 -12.70
CA GLN A 19 1.21 1.28 -12.54
C GLN A 19 0.36 2.51 -12.24
N LYS A 20 -0.72 2.72 -12.99
CA LYS A 20 -1.59 3.89 -12.79
C LYS A 20 -2.22 3.87 -11.40
N SER A 21 -2.82 2.74 -11.00
CA SER A 21 -3.47 2.58 -9.69
C SER A 21 -2.47 2.78 -8.54
N LEU A 22 -1.26 2.26 -8.68
CA LEU A 22 -0.19 2.45 -7.70
C LEU A 22 0.24 3.93 -7.60
N MET A 23 0.39 4.62 -8.72
CA MET A 23 0.78 6.04 -8.71
C MET A 23 -0.34 6.93 -8.16
N ASP A 24 -1.59 6.65 -8.50
CA ASP A 24 -2.77 7.35 -7.98
C ASP A 24 -2.87 7.15 -6.45
N PHE A 25 -2.62 5.94 -5.97
CA PHE A 25 -2.57 5.62 -4.54
C PHE A 25 -1.47 6.38 -3.80
N ILE A 26 -0.26 6.43 -4.36
CA ILE A 26 0.85 7.20 -3.79
C ILE A 26 0.48 8.68 -3.69
N GLN A 27 -0.11 9.23 -4.75
CA GLN A 27 -0.51 10.63 -4.77
C GLN A 27 -1.57 10.94 -3.70
N GLU A 28 -2.54 10.05 -3.51
CA GLU A 28 -3.57 10.18 -2.46
C GLU A 28 -2.94 10.15 -1.05
N LEU A 29 -1.95 9.27 -0.83
CA LEU A 29 -1.20 9.23 0.43
C LEU A 29 -0.39 10.52 0.65
N GLU A 30 0.35 11.01 -0.35
CA GLU A 30 1.12 12.25 -0.21
C GLU A 30 0.21 13.46 0.11
N CYS A 31 -0.97 13.51 -0.50
CA CYS A 31 -2.00 14.51 -0.21
C CYS A 31 -2.53 14.38 1.23
N THR A 32 -2.86 13.16 1.64
CA THR A 32 -3.39 12.83 2.97
C THR A 32 -2.42 13.18 4.09
N PHE A 33 -1.14 12.84 3.91
CA PHE A 33 -0.09 13.05 4.90
C PHE A 33 0.63 14.40 4.75
N HIS A 34 0.17 15.24 3.81
CA HIS A 34 0.75 16.56 3.50
C HIS A 34 2.28 16.54 3.34
N LYS A 35 2.82 15.48 2.73
CA LYS A 35 4.28 15.23 2.63
C LYS A 35 4.61 14.56 1.31
N LYS A 36 5.73 14.97 0.70
CA LYS A 36 6.34 14.24 -0.42
C LYS A 36 7.21 13.11 0.07
N PHE A 37 7.06 11.93 -0.53
CA PHE A 37 7.81 10.75 -0.14
C PHE A 37 9.17 10.70 -0.83
N THR A 38 10.18 10.23 -0.08
CA THR A 38 11.51 9.99 -0.64
C THR A 38 11.46 8.82 -1.61
N HIS A 39 12.46 8.71 -2.49
CA HIS A 39 12.54 7.59 -3.42
C HIS A 39 12.50 6.22 -2.71
N SER A 40 13.13 6.10 -1.54
CA SER A 40 13.11 4.86 -0.77
C SER A 40 11.71 4.52 -0.24
N ILE A 41 10.95 5.50 0.25
CA ILE A 41 9.56 5.28 0.72
C ILE A 41 8.67 4.92 -0.47
N LEU A 42 8.79 5.65 -1.58
CA LEU A 42 8.04 5.37 -2.81
C LEU A 42 8.25 3.94 -3.28
N LEU A 43 9.50 3.47 -3.37
CA LEU A 43 9.80 2.12 -3.81
C LEU A 43 9.19 1.05 -2.88
N LYS A 44 9.30 1.25 -1.56
CA LYS A 44 8.69 0.34 -0.58
C LYS A 44 7.17 0.29 -0.71
N LEU A 45 6.51 1.44 -0.85
CA LEU A 45 5.06 1.51 -1.01
C LEU A 45 4.59 0.86 -2.31
N LEU A 46 5.30 1.11 -3.43
CA LEU A 46 4.98 0.49 -4.72
C LEU A 46 5.07 -1.04 -4.64
N ILE A 47 6.17 -1.57 -4.10
CA ILE A 47 6.38 -3.01 -3.96
C ILE A 47 5.34 -3.61 -3.00
N HIS A 48 5.17 -3.04 -1.80
CA HIS A 48 4.23 -3.57 -0.81
C HIS A 48 2.80 -3.61 -1.35
N THR A 49 2.34 -2.51 -1.95
CA THR A 49 0.98 -2.40 -2.47
C THR A 49 0.74 -3.34 -3.65
N ALA A 50 1.71 -3.48 -4.54
CA ALA A 50 1.63 -4.43 -5.65
C ALA A 50 1.52 -5.88 -5.15
N CYS A 51 2.39 -6.27 -4.22
CA CYS A 51 2.35 -7.59 -3.59
C CYS A 51 1.07 -7.83 -2.78
N LEU A 52 0.52 -6.79 -2.16
CA LEU A 52 -0.76 -6.84 -1.45
C LEU A 52 -1.89 -7.16 -2.43
N ILE A 53 -2.02 -6.38 -3.51
CA ILE A 53 -3.07 -6.58 -4.52
C ILE A 53 -3.00 -8.01 -5.05
N GLU A 54 -1.82 -8.47 -5.44
CA GLU A 54 -1.63 -9.82 -5.98
C GLU A 54 -1.96 -10.90 -4.95
N ARG A 55 -1.46 -10.79 -3.72
CA ARG A 55 -1.73 -11.76 -2.65
C ARG A 55 -3.22 -11.85 -2.33
N THR A 56 -3.92 -10.72 -2.28
CA THR A 56 -5.36 -10.70 -2.00
C THR A 56 -6.16 -11.30 -3.16
N LEU A 57 -5.76 -11.05 -4.41
CA LEU A 57 -6.38 -11.66 -5.59
C LEU A 57 -6.21 -13.18 -5.65
N ILE A 58 -5.04 -13.70 -5.28
CA ILE A 58 -4.74 -15.14 -5.37
C ILE A 58 -5.31 -15.91 -4.20
N ASN A 59 -5.09 -15.43 -2.97
CA ASN A 59 -5.31 -16.22 -1.76
C ASN A 59 -6.45 -15.69 -0.88
N GLY A 60 -7.03 -14.52 -1.18
CA GLY A 60 -8.04 -13.88 -0.33
C GLY A 60 -7.55 -13.57 1.09
N HIS A 61 -6.24 -13.63 1.33
CA HIS A 61 -5.63 -13.50 2.65
C HIS A 61 -4.71 -12.29 2.71
N GLU A 62 -4.92 -11.46 3.71
CA GLU A 62 -4.10 -10.31 4.02
C GLU A 62 -3.09 -10.63 5.12
N LEU A 63 -2.04 -9.81 5.23
CA LEU A 63 -1.08 -9.94 6.31
C LEU A 63 -1.75 -9.50 7.61
N LYS A 64 -1.68 -10.36 8.63
CA LYS A 64 -2.09 -9.99 9.98
C LYS A 64 -0.93 -9.35 10.72
N ILE A 65 -1.20 -8.26 11.44
CA ILE A 65 -0.22 -7.72 12.38
C ILE A 65 -0.20 -8.60 13.64
N ILE A 66 1.01 -9.02 14.04
CA ILE A 66 1.22 -9.96 15.15
C ILE A 66 1.47 -9.22 16.48
N SER A 67 1.70 -7.90 16.49
CA SER A 67 2.04 -7.17 17.72
C SER A 67 1.14 -5.97 18.04
N GLU A 68 0.64 -5.96 19.26
CA GLU A 68 0.11 -4.79 19.98
C GLU A 68 1.31 -4.04 20.55
N ASP A 69 1.73 -2.96 19.91
CA ASP A 69 2.76 -2.07 20.44
C ASP A 69 2.18 -0.66 20.58
N ASP A 70 2.61 0.08 21.60
CA ASP A 70 2.06 1.37 22.03
C ASP A 70 2.36 2.51 21.03
N THR A 71 3.11 2.24 19.96
CA THR A 71 3.49 3.20 18.91
C THR A 71 2.48 3.28 17.76
N ARG A 72 1.28 2.69 17.90
CA ARG A 72 0.29 2.67 16.82
C ARG A 72 -0.18 4.09 16.47
N PRO A 73 -0.27 4.43 15.17
CA PRO A 73 -0.88 5.67 14.72
C PRO A 73 -2.33 5.79 15.20
N SER A 74 -2.83 7.03 15.29
CA SER A 74 -4.21 7.30 15.68
C SER A 74 -5.21 6.61 14.74
N HIS A 75 -6.40 6.28 15.26
CA HIS A 75 -7.49 5.73 14.45
C HIS A 75 -7.84 6.60 13.25
N GLU A 76 -7.76 7.93 13.39
CA GLU A 76 -7.96 8.88 12.30
C GLU A 76 -6.91 8.73 11.20
N THR A 77 -5.63 8.62 11.56
CA THR A 77 -4.53 8.41 10.61
C THR A 77 -4.72 7.13 9.80
N ILE A 78 -5.08 6.05 10.50
CA ILE A 78 -5.34 4.74 9.87
C ILE A 78 -6.60 4.77 9.00
N PHE A 79 -7.64 5.48 9.42
CA PHE A 79 -8.84 5.70 8.62
C PHE A 79 -8.51 6.42 7.30
N HIS A 80 -7.62 7.41 7.33
CA HIS A 80 -7.20 8.09 6.11
C HIS A 80 -6.36 7.21 5.18
N ALA A 81 -5.42 6.42 5.72
CA ALA A 81 -4.71 5.41 4.93
C ALA A 81 -5.68 4.40 4.30
N LYS A 82 -6.71 3.97 5.06
CA LYS A 82 -7.77 3.10 4.56
C LYS A 82 -8.58 3.74 3.43
N LYS A 83 -8.85 5.05 3.52
CA LYS A 83 -9.52 5.81 2.47
C LYS A 83 -8.70 5.85 1.18
N ALA A 84 -7.37 5.96 1.26
CA ALA A 84 -6.50 5.95 0.08
C ALA A 84 -6.59 4.64 -0.72
N PHE A 85 -6.89 3.52 -0.05
CA PHE A 85 -7.09 2.22 -0.71
C PHE A 85 -8.41 2.07 -1.46
N LYS A 86 -9.40 2.98 -1.28
CA LYS A 86 -10.73 2.86 -1.90
C LYS A 86 -10.69 2.62 -3.41
N ASN A 87 -9.81 3.32 -4.12
CA ASN A 87 -9.70 3.19 -5.58
C ASN A 87 -9.14 1.80 -5.95
N ILE A 88 -8.11 1.34 -5.24
CA ILE A 88 -7.53 0.00 -5.42
C ILE A 88 -8.57 -1.09 -5.11
N GLU A 89 -9.26 -0.99 -3.98
CA GLU A 89 -10.30 -1.96 -3.59
C GLU A 89 -11.40 -2.08 -4.67
N THR A 90 -11.83 -0.94 -5.19
CA THR A 90 -12.87 -0.89 -6.24
C THR A 90 -12.36 -1.45 -7.57
N GLU A 91 -11.15 -1.09 -7.98
CA GLU A 91 -10.58 -1.48 -9.27
C GLU A 91 -10.27 -2.98 -9.33
N PHE A 92 -9.71 -3.55 -8.26
CA PHE A 92 -9.29 -4.95 -8.22
C PHE A 92 -10.32 -5.88 -7.57
N GLY A 93 -11.44 -5.35 -7.07
CA GLY A 93 -12.47 -6.14 -6.39
C GLY A 93 -11.97 -6.81 -5.11
N ILE A 94 -11.02 -6.17 -4.43
CA ILE A 94 -10.42 -6.66 -3.19
C ILE A 94 -10.91 -5.86 -1.99
N THR A 95 -10.80 -6.44 -0.80
CA THR A 95 -10.85 -5.69 0.47
C THR A 95 -9.42 -5.59 1.00
N VAL A 96 -9.11 -4.52 1.73
CA VAL A 96 -7.84 -4.28 2.42
C VAL A 96 -8.11 -4.09 3.92
N SER A 97 -7.58 -4.91 4.82
CA SER A 97 -7.75 -4.69 6.26
C SER A 97 -7.04 -3.44 6.78
N TYR A 98 -7.40 -3.07 8.00
CA TYR A 98 -6.66 -2.10 8.77
C TYR A 98 -5.22 -2.54 9.08
N ASP A 99 -4.94 -3.84 9.17
CA ASP A 99 -3.58 -4.35 9.37
C ASP A 99 -2.64 -3.91 8.24
N GLU A 100 -3.09 -4.00 6.98
CA GLU A 100 -2.34 -3.47 5.84
C GLU A 100 -2.20 -1.94 5.89
N CYS A 101 -3.18 -1.23 6.45
CA CYS A 101 -3.10 0.24 6.61
C CYS A 101 -2.03 0.64 7.65
N PHE A 102 -1.85 -0.17 8.69
CA PHE A 102 -0.74 0.00 9.64
C PHE A 102 0.62 -0.26 8.96
N PHE A 103 0.75 -1.31 8.14
CA PHE A 103 1.98 -1.54 7.36
C PHE A 103 2.34 -0.35 6.46
N ILE A 104 1.35 0.24 5.79
CA ILE A 104 1.56 1.47 4.99
C ILE A 104 2.06 2.61 5.86
N TYR A 105 1.48 2.80 7.04
CA TYR A 105 1.94 3.83 7.96
C TYR A 105 3.39 3.59 8.40
N ASP A 106 3.75 2.36 8.76
CA ASP A 106 5.12 2.01 9.15
C ASP A 106 6.13 2.29 8.04
N ILE A 107 5.75 2.04 6.78
CA ILE A 107 6.59 2.40 5.62
C ILE A 107 6.77 3.92 5.53
N ILE A 108 5.70 4.70 5.70
CA ILE A 108 5.72 6.17 5.63
C ILE A 108 6.51 6.79 6.80
N ALA A 109 6.39 6.20 7.98
CA ALA A 109 7.08 6.61 9.21
C ALA A 109 8.54 6.15 9.25
N SER A 110 8.91 5.14 8.44
CA SER A 110 10.29 4.67 8.34
C SER A 110 11.21 5.80 7.85
N LYS A 111 12.28 6.06 8.63
CA LYS A 111 13.31 7.05 8.30
C LYS A 111 14.21 6.55 7.18
#